data_AF-A0A1H9DV28-F1
#
_entry.id   AF-A0A1H9DV28-F1
#
_cell.length_a   1.000
_cell.length_b   1.000
_cell.length_c   1.000
_cell.angle_alpha   90.00
_cell.angle_beta   90.00
_cell.angle_gamma   90.00
#
_symmetry.space_group_name_H-M   'P 1'
#
loop_
_entity.id
_entity.type
_entity.pdbx_description
1 polymer ?
#
loop_
_entity_poly.entity_id
_entity_poly.type
_entity_poly.pdbx_seq_one_letter_code
_entity_poly.pdbx_strand_id
1 'polypeptide(L)'
;MELKFKEFNSYKHLTEKDLKSDYYKPEYGFDLSLLPTLSLQEQLAPFILERGNTLTFLSLYIDRRSYMLFAEFITTCYPDLESMLDLDVEAATARMIGFLHDKNINPRRKQIDGFVLHPAIRYISQAHFYCLPKDNFIFYRDLDCYKDIPKKKQTSAHYHPEYFFNLNVLPSSLIEEFREFITARGKELSFTSITNERRCFGHIADFLCDTYPSIKSLYDLDKDSCIRKYKIWAMKHQIPLTITSNKRNKLHPETKIHPFFKYLKTILSYFTYDDGLFHFEDDIWILDRLDFPVRRPPVNTIASINFENILQDKMKAETKKAILFRLKEVSARTAVNDVHVINVFTEYLARDYPQIESFAEIDREVIESYLIYLNTEDTRRKNYRSELISLKIILATIGLVIDEYSLTKLFFPEDIPKNNIPVFRFYTDSELETLNRGFKTLDPQTGRLMILHEILGCRISETLTLRTDCIREDENGHLYITIHQAKVNRSYRKPINDDIKNLIESAIAYTTSHYGPRDYIFVDDNNPDNPMTYGAMYYRVQCMIIENDLRDDHGELFTVSTHLFRKTYGKRLCDMGLDDSIIAKLLGHANTSSVKHYRRMTSKVLAEGTKKLREEKDKTINKYKGGWN
;
A
#
# COMPACT_ATOMS: atom_id res chain seq x y z
N MET A 1 10.79 18.68 53.35
CA MET A 1 9.46 19.19 52.94
C MET A 1 8.43 18.09 53.15
N GLU A 2 7.32 18.33 53.85
CA GLU A 2 6.27 17.32 54.07
C GLU A 2 4.96 17.75 53.38
N LEU A 3 4.33 16.82 52.64
CA LEU A 3 2.99 16.99 52.07
C LEU A 3 2.01 16.07 52.79
N LYS A 4 1.11 16.64 53.60
CA LYS A 4 0.20 15.89 54.48
C LYS A 4 -1.10 15.53 53.77
N PHE A 5 -1.72 14.42 54.19
CA PHE A 5 -2.92 13.91 53.54
C PHE A 5 -4.06 14.92 53.53
N LYS A 6 -4.22 15.67 54.64
CA LYS A 6 -5.20 16.76 54.76
C LYS A 6 -5.06 17.86 53.69
N GLU A 7 -3.92 17.97 53.02
CA GLU A 7 -3.64 18.99 52.01
C GLU A 7 -4.09 18.56 50.60
N PHE A 8 -4.33 17.25 50.37
CA PHE A 8 -4.79 16.74 49.09
C PHE A 8 -6.30 16.82 48.94
N ASN A 9 -6.78 17.12 47.72
CA ASN A 9 -8.20 17.18 47.43
C ASN A 9 -8.90 15.84 47.64
N SER A 10 -8.24 14.71 47.35
CA SER A 10 -8.79 13.37 47.59
C SER A 10 -9.17 13.12 49.06
N TYR A 11 -8.50 13.78 50.02
CA TYR A 11 -8.79 13.64 51.45
C TYR A 11 -10.09 14.34 51.86
N LYS A 12 -10.41 15.46 51.20
CA LYS A 12 -11.62 16.26 51.47
C LYS A 12 -12.92 15.52 51.14
N HIS A 13 -12.82 14.42 50.39
CA HIS A 13 -13.95 13.59 49.97
C HIS A 13 -14.10 12.29 50.77
N LEU A 14 -13.33 12.13 51.86
CA LEU A 14 -13.46 10.97 52.75
C LEU A 14 -14.78 10.99 53.53
N THR A 15 -15.37 9.81 53.73
CA THR A 15 -16.59 9.68 54.54
C THR A 15 -16.25 9.72 56.04
N GLU A 16 -17.25 10.00 56.89
CA GLU A 16 -17.08 9.93 58.35
C GLU A 16 -16.60 8.55 58.84
N LYS A 17 -16.91 7.48 58.09
CA LYS A 17 -16.44 6.13 58.38
C LYS A 17 -14.95 5.98 58.08
N ASP A 18 -14.47 6.60 57.00
CA ASP A 18 -13.06 6.58 56.61
C ASP A 18 -12.21 7.36 57.63
N LEU A 19 -12.68 8.52 58.09
CA LEU A 19 -11.97 9.36 59.07
C LEU A 19 -11.75 8.66 60.44
N LYS A 20 -12.49 7.59 60.73
CA LYS A 20 -12.30 6.75 61.94
C LYS A 20 -11.24 5.65 61.76
N SER A 21 -10.69 5.47 60.55
CA SER A 21 -9.65 4.48 60.26
C SER A 21 -8.27 4.98 60.66
N ASP A 22 -7.50 4.14 61.37
CA ASP A 22 -6.10 4.41 61.72
C ASP A 22 -5.17 4.58 60.50
N TYR A 23 -5.61 4.17 59.31
CA TYR A 23 -4.83 4.30 58.08
C TYR A 23 -4.92 5.70 57.45
N TYR A 24 -5.94 6.49 57.79
CA TYR A 24 -6.28 7.74 57.11
C TYR A 24 -6.06 8.98 57.98
N LYS A 25 -5.08 8.90 58.89
CA LYS A 25 -4.74 10.01 59.78
C LYS A 25 -4.28 11.24 58.98
N PRO A 26 -4.80 12.45 59.28
CA PRO A 26 -4.56 13.66 58.50
C PRO A 26 -3.08 14.10 58.49
N GLU A 27 -2.32 13.70 59.50
CA GLU A 27 -0.89 13.96 59.64
C GLU A 27 0.01 13.04 58.80
N TYR A 28 -0.48 11.89 58.33
CA TYR A 28 0.27 11.06 57.40
C TYR A 28 0.40 11.75 56.04
N GLY A 29 1.43 11.41 55.28
CA GLY A 29 1.70 12.08 54.02
C GLY A 29 2.97 11.61 53.36
N PHE A 30 3.43 12.39 52.39
CA PHE A 30 4.67 12.16 51.67
C PHE A 30 5.76 13.05 52.29
N ASP A 31 6.78 12.40 52.83
CA ASP A 31 7.96 13.09 53.32
C ASP A 31 8.99 13.18 52.18
N LEU A 32 9.10 14.38 51.59
CA LEU A 32 10.06 14.66 50.52
C LEU A 32 11.49 14.70 51.06
N SER A 33 11.71 14.93 52.35
CA SER A 33 13.08 14.92 52.92
C SER A 33 13.79 13.57 52.82
N LEU A 34 13.06 12.50 52.48
CA LEU A 34 13.60 11.17 52.19
C LEU A 34 14.37 11.10 50.86
N LEU A 35 14.22 12.09 49.97
CA LEU A 35 14.98 12.18 48.72
C LEU A 35 16.34 12.84 48.94
N PRO A 36 17.39 12.42 48.20
CA PRO A 36 18.79 12.76 48.52
C PRO A 36 19.13 14.25 48.47
N THR A 37 18.57 15.00 47.51
CA THR A 37 18.94 16.39 47.24
C THR A 37 17.75 17.32 47.33
N LEU A 38 17.98 18.58 47.70
CA LEU A 38 16.91 19.59 47.75
C LEU A 38 16.30 19.85 46.37
N SER A 39 17.13 19.86 45.31
CA SER A 39 16.68 20.00 43.92
C SER A 39 15.66 18.92 43.55
N LEU A 40 15.95 17.66 43.87
CA LEU A 40 15.04 16.55 43.57
C LEU A 40 13.75 16.62 44.39
N GLN A 41 13.83 17.09 45.64
CA GLN A 41 12.66 17.33 46.48
C GLN A 41 11.73 18.37 45.86
N GLU A 42 12.29 19.50 45.41
CA GLU A 42 11.54 20.57 44.76
C GLU A 42 10.96 20.12 43.41
N GLN A 43 11.73 19.35 42.62
CA GLN A 43 11.28 18.80 41.34
C GLN A 43 10.11 17.82 41.48
N LEU A 44 10.11 16.96 42.51
CA LEU A 44 9.08 15.92 42.70
C LEU A 44 7.88 16.38 43.53
N ALA A 45 7.93 17.52 44.22
CA ALA A 45 6.79 18.00 45.00
C ALA A 45 5.51 18.20 44.15
N PRO A 46 5.56 18.84 42.96
CA PRO A 46 4.38 18.98 42.09
C PRO A 46 3.83 17.63 41.62
N PHE A 47 4.71 16.66 41.31
CA PHE A 47 4.31 15.30 40.94
C PHE A 47 3.45 14.65 42.02
N ILE A 48 3.89 14.72 43.29
CA ILE A 48 3.14 14.16 44.42
C ILE A 48 1.81 14.90 44.63
N LEU A 49 1.79 16.23 44.51
CA LEU A 49 0.57 17.04 44.58
C LEU A 49 -0.46 16.62 43.53
N GLU A 50 -0.03 16.41 42.28
CA GLU A 50 -0.91 15.98 41.19
C GLU A 50 -1.50 14.60 41.44
N ARG A 51 -0.72 13.67 42.01
CA ARG A 51 -1.23 12.34 42.40
C ARG A 51 -2.34 12.45 43.44
N GLY A 52 -2.21 13.35 44.40
CA GLY A 52 -3.27 13.62 45.39
C GLY A 52 -4.54 14.27 44.82
N ASN A 53 -4.45 14.85 43.63
CA ASN A 53 -5.62 15.40 42.92
C ASN A 53 -6.29 14.37 41.99
N THR A 54 -5.54 13.39 41.51
CA THR A 54 -5.98 12.45 40.47
C THR A 54 -6.35 11.07 41.01
N LEU A 55 -5.70 10.62 42.07
CA LEU A 55 -5.94 9.30 42.66
C LEU A 55 -7.08 9.31 43.67
N THR A 56 -7.79 8.18 43.77
CA THR A 56 -8.65 7.93 44.93
C THR A 56 -7.81 7.90 46.20
N PHE A 57 -8.40 8.21 47.35
CA PHE A 57 -7.63 8.25 48.60
C PHE A 57 -6.98 6.91 48.96
N LEU A 58 -7.70 5.79 48.73
CA LEU A 58 -7.15 4.45 48.92
C LEU A 58 -5.93 4.21 48.01
N SER A 59 -6.02 4.60 46.73
CA SER A 59 -4.90 4.51 45.80
C SER A 59 -3.73 5.39 46.24
N LEU A 60 -3.99 6.61 46.74
CA LEU A 60 -2.98 7.53 47.24
C LEU A 60 -2.26 6.98 48.50
N TYR A 61 -2.98 6.31 49.39
CA TYR A 61 -2.40 5.65 50.55
C TYR A 61 -1.46 4.50 50.15
N ILE A 62 -1.84 3.69 49.16
CA ILE A 62 -0.98 2.64 48.59
C ILE A 62 0.22 3.27 47.88
N ASP A 63 -0.01 4.39 47.20
CA ASP A 63 1.01 5.15 46.50
C ASP A 63 2.11 5.65 47.43
N ARG A 64 1.74 6.14 48.62
CA ARG A 64 2.68 6.54 49.68
C ARG A 64 3.70 5.44 50.03
N ARG A 65 3.26 4.19 50.16
CA ARG A 65 4.18 3.06 50.44
C ARG A 65 5.16 2.82 49.29
N SER A 66 4.69 3.02 48.07
CA SER A 66 5.50 2.88 46.85
C SER A 66 6.52 3.99 46.76
N TYR A 67 6.13 5.22 47.09
CA TYR A 67 7.00 6.38 47.23
C TYR A 67 8.09 6.17 48.28
N MET A 68 7.77 5.65 49.47
CA MET A 68 8.78 5.41 50.51
C MET A 68 9.89 4.45 50.04
N LEU A 69 9.50 3.35 49.37
CA LEU A 69 10.46 2.41 48.79
C LEU A 69 11.26 3.03 47.65
N PHE A 70 10.62 3.87 46.82
CA PHE A 70 11.28 4.61 45.76
C PHE A 70 12.30 5.60 46.33
N ALA A 71 11.95 6.40 47.33
CA ALA A 71 12.84 7.38 47.96
C ALA A 71 14.02 6.68 48.63
N GLU A 72 13.78 5.59 49.37
CA GLU A 72 14.85 4.79 49.96
C GLU A 72 15.81 4.24 48.89
N PHE A 73 15.28 3.74 47.78
CA PHE A 73 16.08 3.26 46.66
C PHE A 73 16.93 4.37 46.03
N ILE A 74 16.33 5.52 45.73
CA ILE A 74 17.03 6.64 45.11
C ILE A 74 18.13 7.15 46.04
N THR A 75 17.85 7.37 47.32
CA THR A 75 18.84 7.82 48.31
C THR A 75 19.99 6.82 48.48
N THR A 76 19.69 5.51 48.41
CA THR A 76 20.70 4.46 48.59
C THR A 76 21.57 4.27 47.34
N CYS A 77 20.96 4.27 46.16
CA CYS A 77 21.62 3.90 44.91
C CYS A 77 22.09 5.10 44.06
N TYR A 78 21.58 6.29 44.35
CA TYR A 78 21.83 7.55 43.62
C TYR A 78 21.84 8.75 44.61
N PRO A 79 22.76 8.77 45.59
CA PRO A 79 22.78 9.77 46.67
C PRO A 79 23.05 11.20 46.20
N ASP A 80 23.60 11.38 45.00
CA ASP A 80 23.93 12.70 44.42
C ASP A 80 22.96 13.10 43.29
N LEU A 81 21.80 12.44 43.15
CA LEU A 81 20.85 12.71 42.07
C LEU A 81 20.16 14.06 42.27
N GLU A 82 20.44 15.02 41.38
CA GLU A 82 19.84 16.37 41.42
C GLU A 82 18.52 16.46 40.65
N SER A 83 18.32 15.60 39.63
CA SER A 83 17.13 15.60 38.78
C SER A 83 16.78 14.18 38.33
N MET A 84 15.48 13.88 38.27
CA MET A 84 15.02 12.62 37.67
C MET A 84 15.43 12.46 36.21
N LEU A 85 15.66 13.56 35.48
CA LEU A 85 16.05 13.52 34.06
C LEU A 85 17.48 13.02 33.84
N ASP A 86 18.31 13.03 34.89
CA ASP A 86 19.69 12.52 34.83
C ASP A 86 19.74 11.00 35.07
N LEU A 87 18.61 10.39 35.40
CA LEU A 87 18.50 8.99 35.73
C LEU A 87 18.27 8.14 34.48
N ASP A 88 19.20 7.22 34.19
CA ASP A 88 18.94 6.12 33.25
C ASP A 88 17.84 5.21 33.83
N VAL A 89 16.63 5.35 33.29
CA VAL A 89 15.42 4.68 33.78
C VAL A 89 15.51 3.16 33.62
N GLU A 90 16.14 2.64 32.57
CA GLU A 90 16.26 1.20 32.34
C GLU A 90 17.24 0.59 33.34
N ALA A 91 18.42 1.19 33.49
CA ALA A 91 19.41 0.77 34.47
C ALA A 91 18.87 0.88 35.91
N ALA A 92 18.17 1.97 36.23
CA ALA A 92 17.55 2.18 37.52
C ALA A 92 16.43 1.16 37.78
N THR A 93 15.63 0.83 36.78
CA THR A 93 14.59 -0.20 36.88
C THR A 93 15.19 -1.57 37.18
N ALA A 94 16.26 -1.96 36.47
CA ALA A 94 16.97 -3.20 36.72
C ALA A 94 17.58 -3.25 38.12
N ARG A 95 18.21 -2.15 38.57
CA ARG A 95 18.78 -2.02 39.92
C ARG A 95 17.70 -2.06 41.01
N MET A 96 16.56 -1.43 40.78
CA MET A 96 15.42 -1.45 41.71
C MET A 96 14.84 -2.87 41.88
N ILE A 97 14.83 -3.68 40.83
CA ILE A 97 14.43 -5.10 40.94
C ILE A 97 15.36 -5.84 41.90
N GLY A 98 16.68 -5.63 41.79
CA GLY A 98 17.67 -6.19 42.73
C GLY A 98 17.46 -5.69 44.17
N PHE A 99 17.30 -4.37 44.35
CA PHE A 99 17.06 -3.75 45.64
C PHE A 99 15.82 -4.31 46.37
N LEU A 100 14.73 -4.60 45.63
CA LEU A 100 13.54 -5.21 46.20
C LEU A 100 13.79 -6.68 46.60
N HIS A 101 14.57 -7.42 45.81
CA HIS A 101 14.97 -8.79 46.17
C HIS A 101 15.75 -8.84 47.48
N ASP A 102 16.72 -7.93 47.68
CA ASP A 102 17.53 -7.85 48.90
C ASP A 102 16.67 -7.56 50.15
N LYS A 103 15.53 -6.89 49.95
CA LYS A 103 14.53 -6.61 51.01
C LYS A 103 13.47 -7.69 51.16
N ASN A 104 13.60 -8.84 50.50
CA ASN A 104 12.59 -9.90 50.43
C ASN A 104 11.21 -9.43 49.93
N ILE A 105 11.19 -8.42 49.05
CA ILE A 105 9.96 -7.91 48.42
C ILE A 105 9.88 -8.45 47.00
N ASN A 106 8.76 -9.07 46.64
CA ASN A 106 8.59 -9.58 45.27
C ASN A 106 8.42 -8.42 44.26
N PRO A 107 9.33 -8.28 43.28
CA PRO A 107 9.27 -7.22 42.28
C PRO A 107 8.15 -7.42 41.25
N ARG A 108 7.52 -8.60 41.18
CA ARG A 108 6.42 -8.93 40.25
C ARG A 108 5.19 -9.40 41.02
N ARG A 109 4.09 -8.66 40.90
CA ARG A 109 2.80 -9.02 41.50
C ARG A 109 1.94 -9.77 40.49
N LYS A 110 1.35 -10.88 40.92
CA LYS A 110 0.43 -11.68 40.10
C LYS A 110 -0.93 -10.97 39.99
N GLN A 111 -1.46 -10.84 38.78
CA GLN A 111 -2.80 -10.37 38.45
C GLN A 111 -3.50 -11.41 37.56
N ILE A 112 -4.81 -11.20 37.31
CA ILE A 112 -5.66 -12.10 36.51
C ILE A 112 -5.06 -12.33 35.10
N ASP A 113 -4.47 -11.28 34.50
CA ASP A 113 -3.92 -11.31 33.15
C ASP A 113 -2.37 -11.41 33.07
N GLY A 114 -1.72 -11.85 34.17
CA GLY A 114 -0.27 -12.09 34.18
C GLY A 114 0.47 -11.47 35.37
N PHE A 115 1.66 -10.95 35.14
CA PHE A 115 2.49 -10.32 36.16
C PHE A 115 2.68 -8.83 35.86
N VAL A 116 2.54 -7.99 36.89
CA VAL A 116 2.80 -6.55 36.80
C VAL A 116 3.97 -6.21 37.72
N LEU A 117 4.83 -5.28 37.29
CA LEU A 117 5.92 -4.77 38.13
C LEU A 117 5.39 -4.13 39.41
N HIS A 118 6.14 -4.29 40.49
CA HIS A 118 5.86 -3.68 41.78
C HIS A 118 5.64 -2.17 41.60
N PRO A 119 4.63 -1.55 42.26
CA PRO A 119 4.32 -0.13 42.07
C PRO A 119 5.51 0.81 42.31
N ALA A 120 6.42 0.47 43.23
CA ALA A 120 7.65 1.23 43.46
C ALA A 120 8.59 1.27 42.23
N ILE A 121 8.66 0.20 41.44
CA ILE A 121 9.41 0.17 40.18
C ILE A 121 8.75 1.10 39.15
N ARG A 122 7.41 1.01 39.05
CA ARG A 122 6.62 1.88 38.16
C ARG A 122 6.69 3.35 38.58
N TYR A 123 7.00 3.63 39.85
CA TYR A 123 7.18 4.99 40.36
C TYR A 123 8.34 5.71 39.69
N ILE A 124 9.45 5.00 39.40
CA ILE A 124 10.62 5.55 38.71
C ILE A 124 10.21 6.11 37.35
N SER A 125 9.56 5.29 36.52
CA SER A 125 9.14 5.71 35.19
C SER A 125 8.03 6.76 35.22
N GLN A 126 7.11 6.71 36.18
CA GLN A 126 6.07 7.73 36.35
C GLN A 126 6.65 9.09 36.78
N ALA A 127 7.57 9.10 37.74
CA ALA A 127 8.24 10.30 38.21
C ALA A 127 9.13 10.91 37.12
N HIS A 128 9.93 10.07 36.44
CA HIS A 128 10.73 10.51 35.29
C HIS A 128 9.83 11.10 34.18
N PHE A 129 8.76 10.39 33.79
CA PHE A 129 7.81 10.88 32.78
C PHE A 129 7.16 12.20 33.19
N TYR A 130 6.91 12.39 34.49
CA TYR A 130 6.38 13.64 35.01
C TYR A 130 7.34 14.81 34.78
N CYS A 131 8.64 14.60 35.00
CA CYS A 131 9.66 15.62 34.85
C CYS A 131 10.02 15.95 33.39
N LEU A 132 9.60 15.11 32.42
CA LEU A 132 9.87 15.37 31.01
C LEU A 132 9.26 16.71 30.54
N PRO A 133 10.01 17.51 29.74
CA PRO A 133 9.50 18.72 29.12
C PRO A 133 8.17 18.49 28.39
N LYS A 134 7.13 19.23 28.82
CA LYS A 134 5.77 19.01 28.33
C LYS A 134 5.54 19.48 26.90
N ASP A 135 6.32 20.46 26.46
CA ASP A 135 6.26 20.96 25.09
C ASP A 135 6.78 19.93 24.09
N ASN A 136 7.52 18.91 24.52
CA ASN A 136 8.06 17.85 23.67
C ASN A 136 7.07 16.69 23.43
N PHE A 137 5.80 16.85 23.79
CA PHE A 137 4.75 15.91 23.41
C PHE A 137 3.90 16.48 22.27
N ILE A 138 3.58 15.63 21.30
CA ILE A 138 2.54 15.93 20.29
C ILE A 138 1.38 14.99 20.55
N PHE A 139 0.29 15.50 21.11
CA PHE A 139 -0.89 14.69 21.38
C PHE A 139 -1.72 14.50 20.11
N TYR A 140 -2.46 13.40 20.05
CA TYR A 140 -3.35 13.10 18.94
C TYR A 140 -4.39 14.19 18.73
N ARG A 141 -4.93 14.77 19.82
CA ARG A 141 -5.86 15.90 19.75
C ARG A 141 -5.30 17.14 19.04
N ASP A 142 -3.98 17.28 18.98
CA ASP A 142 -3.30 18.43 18.37
C ASP A 142 -3.03 18.22 16.87
N LEU A 143 -3.13 16.98 16.36
CA LEU A 143 -2.91 16.65 14.95
C LEU A 143 -4.13 16.99 14.09
N ASP A 144 -3.89 17.56 12.90
CA ASP A 144 -4.97 17.97 11.99
C ASP A 144 -5.85 16.78 11.56
N CYS A 145 -5.25 15.64 11.20
CA CYS A 145 -5.97 14.42 10.85
C CYS A 145 -6.88 13.87 11.97
N TYR A 146 -6.70 14.28 13.23
CA TYR A 146 -7.59 13.87 14.32
C TYR A 146 -8.87 14.69 14.36
N LYS A 147 -8.81 15.96 13.93
CA LYS A 147 -9.96 16.87 13.91
C LYS A 147 -11.08 16.38 12.99
N ASP A 148 -10.71 15.66 11.93
CA ASP A 148 -11.63 15.08 10.96
C ASP A 148 -12.33 13.80 11.44
N ILE A 149 -11.96 13.27 12.62
CA ILE A 149 -12.52 12.03 13.13
C ILE A 149 -13.91 12.28 13.71
N PRO A 150 -14.95 11.53 13.28
CA PRO A 150 -16.28 11.65 13.87
C PRO A 150 -16.25 11.42 15.39
N LYS A 151 -16.91 12.29 16.16
CA LYS A 151 -16.98 12.20 17.65
C LYS A 151 -17.38 10.81 18.17
N LYS A 152 -18.21 10.07 17.43
CA LYS A 152 -18.63 8.69 17.78
C LYS A 152 -17.46 7.69 17.78
N LYS A 153 -16.41 7.90 16.99
CA LYS A 153 -15.20 7.05 16.97
C LYS A 153 -14.21 7.42 18.07
N GLN A 154 -14.20 8.68 18.53
CA GLN A 154 -13.29 9.19 19.56
C GLN A 154 -13.51 8.56 20.95
N THR A 155 -14.66 7.92 21.18
CA THR A 155 -14.96 7.20 22.44
C THR A 155 -14.26 5.84 22.54
N SER A 156 -13.69 5.32 21.45
CA SER A 156 -12.91 4.09 21.47
C SER A 156 -11.51 4.35 22.01
N ALA A 157 -11.00 3.43 22.85
CA ALA A 157 -9.63 3.50 23.39
C ALA A 157 -8.55 3.65 22.31
N HIS A 158 -8.79 3.14 21.09
CA HIS A 158 -7.86 3.29 19.96
C HIS A 158 -7.67 4.74 19.51
N TYR A 159 -8.67 5.60 19.73
CA TYR A 159 -8.71 7.00 19.30
C TYR A 159 -8.54 7.96 20.48
N HIS A 160 -7.96 7.49 21.60
CA HIS A 160 -7.85 8.31 22.79
C HIS A 160 -7.04 9.60 22.52
N PRO A 161 -7.58 10.79 22.83
CA PRO A 161 -6.96 12.08 22.45
C PRO A 161 -5.61 12.33 23.12
N GLU A 162 -5.41 11.76 24.31
CA GLU A 162 -4.17 11.90 25.10
C GLU A 162 -3.06 10.92 24.69
N TYR A 163 -3.23 10.14 23.63
CA TYR A 163 -2.09 9.41 23.06
C TYR A 163 -1.18 10.39 22.31
N PHE A 164 0.13 10.15 22.35
CA PHE A 164 1.12 11.13 21.91
C PHE A 164 2.35 10.51 21.25
N PHE A 165 3.04 11.33 20.47
CA PHE A 165 4.45 11.17 20.15
C PHE A 165 5.27 11.83 21.28
N ASN A 166 6.21 11.10 21.85
CA ASN A 166 7.10 11.62 22.90
C ASN A 166 8.42 12.01 22.25
N LEU A 167 8.66 13.28 21.96
CA LEU A 167 9.89 13.73 21.31
C LEU A 167 11.11 13.71 22.23
N ASN A 168 10.90 13.57 23.56
CA ASN A 168 12.00 13.51 24.52
C ASN A 168 12.91 12.28 24.36
N VAL A 169 12.53 11.30 23.53
CA VAL A 169 13.36 10.12 23.23
C VAL A 169 14.40 10.37 22.13
N LEU A 170 14.37 11.55 21.50
CA LEU A 170 15.31 11.95 20.44
C LEU A 170 16.51 12.69 21.03
N PRO A 171 17.64 12.77 20.30
CA PRO A 171 18.67 13.77 20.58
C PRO A 171 18.06 15.18 20.58
N SER A 172 18.41 16.00 21.57
CA SER A 172 17.77 17.31 21.79
C SER A 172 17.82 18.23 20.57
N SER A 173 18.86 18.09 19.75
CA SER A 173 19.04 18.82 18.48
C SER A 173 17.98 18.52 17.43
N LEU A 174 17.35 17.34 17.47
CA LEU A 174 16.40 16.89 16.43
C LEU A 174 14.93 17.09 16.80
N ILE A 175 14.64 17.53 18.03
CA ILE A 175 13.27 17.61 18.55
C ILE A 175 12.38 18.47 17.67
N GLU A 176 12.84 19.68 17.31
CA GLU A 176 12.04 20.61 16.52
C GLU A 176 11.88 20.17 15.06
N GLU A 177 12.91 19.58 14.45
CA GLU A 177 12.79 19.00 13.10
C GLU A 177 11.78 17.85 13.08
N PHE A 178 11.82 16.93 14.05
CA PHE A 178 10.82 15.87 14.15
C PHE A 178 9.42 16.41 14.46
N ARG A 179 9.31 17.51 15.22
CA ARG A 179 8.03 18.18 15.46
C ARG A 179 7.43 18.69 14.16
N GLU A 180 8.23 19.38 13.36
CA GLU A 180 7.83 19.86 12.04
C GLU A 180 7.40 18.70 11.14
N PHE A 181 8.24 17.66 11.05
CA PHE A 181 7.95 16.46 10.27
C PHE A 181 6.62 15.81 10.68
N ILE A 182 6.44 15.46 11.96
CA ILE A 182 5.23 14.78 12.44
C ILE A 182 3.98 15.65 12.22
N THR A 183 4.10 16.97 12.40
CA THR A 183 3.00 17.92 12.16
C THR A 183 2.62 17.97 10.68
N ALA A 184 3.60 18.00 9.78
CA ALA A 184 3.37 17.93 8.34
C ALA A 184 2.71 16.60 7.94
N ARG A 185 3.19 15.48 8.46
CA ARG A 185 2.56 14.15 8.27
C ARG A 185 1.11 14.12 8.76
N GLY A 186 0.82 14.78 9.87
CA GLY A 186 -0.53 14.91 10.43
C GLY A 186 -1.52 15.69 9.55
N LYS A 187 -1.03 16.49 8.59
CA LYS A 187 -1.85 17.17 7.58
C LYS A 187 -2.12 16.29 6.37
N GLU A 188 -1.15 15.46 5.99
CA GLU A 188 -1.20 14.65 4.77
C GLU A 188 -1.91 13.30 4.98
N LEU A 189 -1.74 12.70 6.15
CA LEU A 189 -2.14 11.33 6.41
C LEU A 189 -3.52 11.19 7.03
N SER A 190 -4.16 10.06 6.76
CA SER A 190 -5.29 9.62 7.59
C SER A 190 -4.84 9.35 9.02
N PHE A 191 -5.74 9.52 9.99
CA PHE A 191 -5.42 9.25 11.39
C PHE A 191 -4.90 7.82 11.63
N THR A 192 -5.51 6.81 10.99
CA THR A 192 -5.04 5.41 11.10
C THR A 192 -3.62 5.21 10.56
N SER A 193 -3.19 6.03 9.61
CA SER A 193 -1.82 5.98 9.07
C SER A 193 -0.82 6.59 10.06
N ILE A 194 -1.13 7.75 10.65
CA ILE A 194 -0.21 8.39 11.61
C ILE A 194 -0.08 7.60 12.91
N THR A 195 -1.14 6.91 13.36
CA THR A 195 -1.04 6.03 14.54
C THR A 195 -0.09 4.85 14.31
N ASN A 196 0.04 4.35 13.08
CA ASN A 196 1.04 3.36 12.71
C ASN A 196 2.47 3.96 12.70
N GLU A 197 2.61 5.21 12.24
CA GLU A 197 3.90 5.92 12.28
C GLU A 197 4.39 6.15 13.72
N ARG A 198 3.50 6.36 14.70
CA ARG A 198 3.88 6.45 16.13
C ARG A 198 4.69 5.26 16.63
N ARG A 199 4.34 4.04 16.22
CA ARG A 199 5.10 2.84 16.59
C ARG A 199 6.49 2.83 15.92
N CYS A 200 6.56 3.31 14.69
CA CYS A 200 7.81 3.39 13.94
C CYS A 200 8.72 4.50 14.46
N PHE A 201 8.13 5.58 14.98
CA PHE A 201 8.84 6.72 15.55
C PHE A 201 9.78 6.31 16.69
N GLY A 202 9.29 5.61 17.71
CA GLY A 202 10.13 5.19 18.83
C GLY A 202 11.34 4.37 18.36
N HIS A 203 11.11 3.44 17.44
CA HIS A 203 12.17 2.62 16.87
C HIS A 203 13.23 3.42 16.10
N ILE A 204 12.84 4.45 15.35
CA ILE A 204 13.81 5.31 14.65
C ILE A 204 14.54 6.23 15.63
N ALA A 205 13.89 6.68 16.70
CA ALA A 205 14.56 7.42 17.75
C ALA A 205 15.68 6.61 18.42
N ASP A 206 15.40 5.34 18.77
CA ASP A 206 16.42 4.43 19.32
C ASP A 206 17.63 4.30 18.38
N PHE A 207 17.37 4.08 17.08
CA PHE A 207 18.41 4.01 16.06
C PHE A 207 19.26 5.29 15.98
N LEU A 208 18.62 6.46 16.00
CA LEU A 208 19.30 7.76 15.93
C LEU A 208 20.13 8.03 17.17
N CYS A 209 19.62 7.72 18.37
CA CYS A 209 20.36 7.85 19.62
C CYS A 209 21.60 6.95 19.65
N ASP A 210 21.48 5.69 19.24
CA ASP A 210 22.59 4.73 19.22
C ASP A 210 23.66 5.07 18.17
N THR A 211 23.23 5.51 16.99
CA THR A 211 24.10 5.61 15.80
C THR A 211 24.61 7.03 15.58
N TYR A 212 23.86 8.03 16.04
CA TYR A 212 24.10 9.45 15.78
C TYR A 212 23.87 10.32 17.03
N PRO A 213 24.50 10.03 18.19
CA PRO A 213 24.24 10.74 19.45
C PRO A 213 24.59 12.24 19.41
N SER A 214 25.46 12.66 18.48
CA SER A 214 25.91 14.05 18.35
C SER A 214 25.43 14.75 17.07
N ILE A 215 24.40 14.20 16.41
CA ILE A 215 23.81 14.83 15.21
C ILE A 215 23.25 16.20 15.55
N LYS A 216 23.38 17.16 14.62
CA LYS A 216 22.84 18.52 14.80
C LYS A 216 21.56 18.72 14.00
N SER A 217 21.49 18.14 12.80
CA SER A 217 20.33 18.23 11.93
C SER A 217 20.15 16.93 11.13
N LEU A 218 18.91 16.59 10.80
CA LEU A 218 18.58 15.51 9.86
C LEU A 218 18.99 15.86 8.42
N TYR A 219 19.16 17.14 8.09
CA TYR A 219 19.74 17.58 6.81
C TYR A 219 21.22 17.20 6.67
N ASP A 220 21.92 16.92 7.79
CA ASP A 220 23.32 16.46 7.77
C ASP A 220 23.45 14.98 7.38
N LEU A 221 22.33 14.25 7.25
CA LEU A 221 22.35 12.82 6.93
C LEU A 221 22.47 12.58 5.43
N ASP A 222 23.59 11.98 5.03
CA ASP A 222 23.68 11.29 3.74
C ASP A 222 22.72 10.09 3.70
N LYS A 223 21.77 10.09 2.77
CA LYS A 223 20.68 9.10 2.66
C LYS A 223 21.22 7.67 2.57
N ASP A 224 22.21 7.43 1.71
CA ASP A 224 22.74 6.09 1.46
C ASP A 224 23.58 5.57 2.63
N SER A 225 24.43 6.43 3.22
CA SER A 225 25.18 6.14 4.43
C SER A 225 24.23 5.82 5.59
N CYS A 226 23.17 6.61 5.78
CA CYS A 226 22.19 6.37 6.83
C CYS A 226 21.45 5.05 6.63
N ILE A 227 21.04 4.73 5.40
CA ILE A 227 20.42 3.43 5.08
C ILE A 227 21.37 2.28 5.38
N ARG A 228 22.65 2.37 5.01
CA ARG A 228 23.65 1.33 5.32
C ARG A 228 23.81 1.13 6.83
N LYS A 229 23.96 2.21 7.60
CA LYS A 229 24.09 2.11 9.06
C LYS A 229 22.83 1.53 9.72
N TYR A 230 21.64 1.91 9.24
CA TYR A 230 20.39 1.31 9.73
C TYR A 230 20.31 -0.19 9.50
N LYS A 231 20.72 -0.68 8.31
CA LYS A 231 20.75 -2.13 8.04
C LYS A 231 21.65 -2.88 9.02
N ILE A 232 22.83 -2.33 9.33
CA ILE A 232 23.77 -2.90 10.30
C ILE A 232 23.16 -2.89 11.71
N TRP A 233 22.60 -1.75 12.13
CA TRP A 233 21.99 -1.59 13.46
C TRP A 233 20.77 -2.52 13.64
N ALA A 234 19.90 -2.62 12.63
CA ALA A 234 18.74 -3.51 12.64
C ALA A 234 19.17 -4.98 12.72
N MET A 235 20.22 -5.37 11.99
CA MET A 235 20.78 -6.73 12.06
C MET A 235 21.30 -7.06 13.46
N LYS A 236 22.04 -6.13 14.12
CA LYS A 236 22.54 -6.31 15.49
C LYS A 236 21.42 -6.53 16.50
N HIS A 237 20.28 -5.87 16.29
CA HIS A 237 19.10 -5.97 17.16
C HIS A 237 18.07 -7.00 16.68
N GLN A 238 18.42 -7.88 15.72
CA GLN A 238 17.56 -8.93 15.19
C GLN A 238 16.23 -8.44 14.61
N ILE A 239 16.21 -7.22 14.07
CA ILE A 239 15.06 -6.64 13.37
C ILE A 239 15.15 -6.96 11.88
N PRO A 240 14.15 -7.66 11.32
CA PRO A 240 14.17 -7.99 9.90
C PRO A 240 13.87 -6.76 9.04
N LEU A 241 14.58 -6.62 7.91
CA LEU A 241 14.33 -5.54 6.94
C LEU A 241 13.07 -5.77 6.09
N THR A 242 12.54 -6.99 6.11
CA THR A 242 11.33 -7.39 5.41
C THR A 242 10.42 -8.22 6.30
N ILE A 243 9.11 -8.15 6.08
CA ILE A 243 8.10 -8.96 6.76
C ILE A 243 7.24 -9.71 5.76
N THR A 244 6.70 -10.82 6.23
CA THR A 244 5.68 -11.57 5.51
C THR A 244 4.31 -10.97 5.79
N SER A 245 3.56 -10.64 4.74
CA SER A 245 2.22 -10.05 4.81
C SER A 245 1.20 -10.98 4.18
N ASN A 246 0.19 -11.34 4.96
CA ASN A 246 -0.99 -12.03 4.47
C ASN A 246 -2.01 -10.99 3.99
N LYS A 247 -2.41 -11.08 2.72
CA LYS A 247 -3.46 -10.24 2.16
C LYS A 247 -4.66 -11.09 1.82
N ARG A 248 -5.85 -10.56 2.11
CA ARG A 248 -7.15 -11.19 1.80
C ARG A 248 -7.31 -11.54 0.32
N ASN A 249 -6.72 -10.75 -0.57
CA ASN A 249 -6.77 -10.97 -2.02
C ASN A 249 -5.62 -11.84 -2.57
N LYS A 250 -4.87 -12.54 -1.70
CA LYS A 250 -3.76 -13.42 -2.12
C LYS A 250 -3.84 -14.75 -1.38
N LEU A 251 -3.65 -15.85 -2.12
CA LEU A 251 -3.56 -17.20 -1.56
C LEU A 251 -2.27 -17.40 -0.76
N HIS A 252 -1.18 -16.79 -1.22
CA HIS A 252 0.14 -16.95 -0.60
C HIS A 252 0.61 -15.64 0.04
N PRO A 253 1.33 -15.72 1.16
CA PRO A 253 1.94 -14.57 1.79
C PRO A 253 2.92 -13.86 0.83
N GLU A 254 3.05 -12.55 0.97
CA GLU A 254 4.04 -11.76 0.21
C GLU A 254 5.08 -11.14 1.13
N THR A 255 6.33 -11.09 0.68
CA THR A 255 7.40 -10.35 1.34
C THR A 255 7.25 -8.86 1.07
N LYS A 256 7.30 -8.04 2.11
CA LYS A 256 7.29 -6.56 2.03
C LYS A 256 8.40 -5.96 2.86
N ILE A 257 8.79 -4.74 2.52
CA ILE A 257 9.68 -3.92 3.36
C ILE A 257 9.06 -3.73 4.75
N HIS A 258 9.89 -3.86 5.78
CA HIS A 258 9.48 -3.67 7.17
C HIS A 258 9.00 -2.22 7.38
N PRO A 259 7.88 -1.99 8.10
CA PRO A 259 7.35 -0.63 8.35
C PRO A 259 8.37 0.35 8.92
N PHE A 260 9.21 -0.11 9.85
CA PHE A 260 10.33 0.67 10.39
C PHE A 260 11.28 1.17 9.30
N PHE A 261 11.74 0.28 8.42
CA PHE A 261 12.65 0.65 7.35
C PHE A 261 11.99 1.60 6.34
N LYS A 262 10.69 1.38 6.05
CA LYS A 262 9.89 2.30 5.23
C LYS A 262 9.78 3.69 5.87
N TYR A 263 9.58 3.75 7.18
CA TYR A 263 9.45 5.00 7.92
C TYR A 263 10.77 5.78 7.94
N LEU A 264 11.92 5.11 8.13
CA LEU A 264 13.23 5.74 7.96
C LEU A 264 13.40 6.38 6.58
N LYS A 265 13.07 5.64 5.51
CA LYS A 265 13.14 6.18 4.15
C LYS A 265 12.23 7.40 3.96
N THR A 266 11.09 7.43 4.65
CA THR A 266 10.15 8.57 4.61
C THR A 266 10.74 9.79 5.30
N ILE A 267 11.37 9.63 6.47
CA ILE A 267 12.08 10.70 7.17
C ILE A 267 13.21 11.25 6.29
N LEU A 268 14.09 10.38 5.79
CA LEU A 268 15.22 10.80 4.95
C LEU A 268 14.74 11.55 3.71
N SER A 269 13.64 11.11 3.09
CA SER A 269 13.06 11.80 1.94
C SER A 269 12.49 13.18 2.28
N TYR A 270 11.96 13.38 3.49
CA TYR A 270 11.40 14.66 3.91
C TYR A 270 12.49 15.70 4.18
N PHE A 271 13.60 15.27 4.79
CA PHE A 271 14.77 16.12 5.06
C PHE A 271 15.76 16.15 3.88
N THR A 272 15.33 15.69 2.71
CA THR A 272 16.03 15.97 1.46
C THR A 272 15.44 17.26 0.88
N TYR A 273 16.28 18.22 0.52
CA TYR A 273 15.82 19.47 -0.10
C TYR A 273 15.04 19.16 -1.40
N ASP A 274 13.79 19.57 -1.45
CA ASP A 274 12.90 19.42 -2.61
C ASP A 274 12.36 20.81 -2.98
N ASP A 275 12.94 21.40 -4.03
CA ASP A 275 12.48 22.69 -4.57
C ASP A 275 11.18 22.58 -5.39
N GLY A 276 10.58 21.38 -5.46
CA GLY A 276 9.39 21.11 -6.24
C GLY A 276 9.62 21.09 -7.75
N LEU A 277 10.87 21.23 -8.20
CA LEU A 277 11.25 21.20 -9.59
C LEU A 277 11.61 19.77 -10.02
N PHE A 278 11.65 19.59 -11.34
CA PHE A 278 12.18 18.36 -11.91
C PHE A 278 13.71 18.45 -11.97
N HIS A 279 14.39 17.54 -11.28
CA HIS A 279 15.82 17.34 -11.44
C HIS A 279 16.08 16.05 -12.20
N PHE A 280 16.85 16.17 -13.28
CA PHE A 280 17.22 15.01 -14.09
C PHE A 280 18.00 13.97 -13.27
N GLU A 281 18.83 14.43 -12.33
CA GLU A 281 19.67 13.57 -11.49
C GLU A 281 18.88 12.76 -10.46
N ASP A 282 17.63 13.11 -10.16
CA ASP A 282 16.81 12.38 -9.20
C ASP A 282 16.55 10.94 -9.66
N ASP A 283 16.62 9.98 -8.72
CA ASP A 283 16.30 8.58 -8.99
C ASP A 283 14.79 8.31 -8.99
N ILE A 284 13.97 9.27 -8.56
CA ILE A 284 12.51 9.19 -8.60
C ILE A 284 11.98 10.44 -9.29
N TRP A 285 11.44 10.26 -10.50
CA TRP A 285 10.85 11.35 -11.25
C TRP A 285 9.36 11.45 -10.97
N ILE A 286 8.92 12.58 -10.43
CA ILE A 286 7.50 12.93 -10.31
C ILE A 286 7.02 13.49 -11.65
N LEU A 287 6.09 12.79 -12.28
CA LEU A 287 5.68 13.06 -13.67
C LEU A 287 4.96 14.40 -13.85
N ASP A 288 4.41 14.97 -12.76
CA ASP A 288 3.77 16.29 -12.77
C ASP A 288 4.77 17.46 -12.74
N ARG A 289 6.06 17.18 -12.48
CA ARG A 289 7.13 18.21 -12.47
C ARG A 289 7.82 18.41 -13.82
N LEU A 290 7.55 17.51 -14.78
CA LEU A 290 8.08 17.61 -16.14
C LEU A 290 7.50 18.84 -16.85
N ASP A 291 8.30 19.47 -17.69
CA ASP A 291 7.93 20.65 -18.48
C ASP A 291 7.02 20.35 -19.68
N PHE A 292 6.56 19.10 -19.82
CA PHE A 292 5.64 18.67 -20.87
C PHE A 292 4.56 17.71 -20.34
N PRO A 293 3.37 17.68 -20.97
CA PRO A 293 2.28 16.81 -20.53
C PRO A 293 2.59 15.33 -20.79
N VAL A 294 2.50 14.52 -19.75
CA VAL A 294 2.71 13.06 -19.83
C VAL A 294 1.39 12.33 -20.12
N ARG A 295 1.39 11.45 -21.14
CA ARG A 295 0.23 10.61 -21.49
C ARG A 295 -0.02 9.53 -20.43
N ARG A 296 -1.07 9.67 -19.62
CA ARG A 296 -1.44 8.72 -18.56
C ARG A 296 -2.62 7.81 -18.96
N PRO A 297 -2.63 6.53 -18.51
CA PRO A 297 -3.80 5.68 -18.69
C PRO A 297 -4.97 6.13 -17.80
N PRO A 298 -6.23 6.14 -18.28
CA PRO A 298 -7.37 6.75 -17.56
C PRO A 298 -7.72 6.12 -16.22
N VAL A 299 -7.42 4.82 -16.04
CA VAL A 299 -7.84 4.02 -14.87
C VAL A 299 -6.67 3.58 -13.99
N ASN A 300 -5.48 4.15 -14.20
CA ASN A 300 -4.27 3.74 -13.51
C ASN A 300 -3.35 4.94 -13.26
N THR A 301 -3.35 5.43 -12.03
CA THR A 301 -2.63 6.63 -11.58
C THR A 301 -1.14 6.35 -11.43
N ILE A 302 -0.39 6.53 -12.50
CA ILE A 302 1.08 6.53 -12.45
C ILE A 302 1.53 7.96 -12.19
N ALA A 303 1.99 8.22 -10.96
CA ALA A 303 2.47 9.54 -10.53
C ALA A 303 3.98 9.71 -10.72
N SER A 304 4.75 8.62 -10.66
CA SER A 304 6.21 8.67 -10.72
C SER A 304 6.83 7.49 -11.48
N ILE A 305 8.12 7.66 -11.83
CA ILE A 305 9.01 6.62 -12.35
C ILE A 305 10.19 6.51 -11.39
N ASN A 306 10.59 5.28 -11.04
CA ASN A 306 11.66 5.01 -10.09
C ASN A 306 12.80 4.25 -10.79
N PHE A 307 14.03 4.78 -10.67
CA PHE A 307 15.27 4.27 -11.23
C PHE A 307 16.23 3.71 -10.16
N GLU A 308 15.88 3.75 -8.87
CA GLU A 308 16.74 3.36 -7.73
C GLU A 308 17.27 1.92 -7.84
N ASN A 309 16.57 1.03 -8.55
CA ASN A 309 16.97 -0.37 -8.69
C ASN A 309 18.05 -0.60 -9.76
N ILE A 310 18.30 0.37 -10.65
CA ILE A 310 19.41 0.28 -11.62
C ILE A 310 20.69 0.69 -10.88
N LEU A 311 21.51 -0.28 -10.48
CA LEU A 311 22.62 -0.02 -9.56
C LEU A 311 23.86 0.59 -10.24
N GLN A 312 24.01 0.40 -11.55
CA GLN A 312 25.13 0.95 -12.32
C GLN A 312 24.83 2.41 -12.68
N ASP A 313 25.58 3.34 -12.09
CA ASP A 313 25.30 4.78 -12.21
C ASP A 313 25.29 5.28 -13.65
N LYS A 314 26.23 4.82 -14.47
CA LYS A 314 26.32 5.24 -15.87
C LYS A 314 25.16 4.71 -16.71
N MET A 315 24.84 3.41 -16.62
CA MET A 315 23.61 2.85 -17.24
C MET A 315 22.33 3.53 -16.73
N LYS A 316 22.25 3.88 -15.44
CA LYS A 316 21.12 4.60 -14.87
C LYS A 316 20.94 5.96 -15.56
N ALA A 317 22.01 6.73 -15.70
CA ALA A 317 22.00 8.02 -16.40
C ALA A 317 21.59 7.86 -17.88
N GLU A 318 22.16 6.89 -18.60
CA GLU A 318 21.82 6.59 -20.00
C GLU A 318 20.33 6.20 -20.16
N THR A 319 19.81 5.39 -19.23
CA THR A 319 18.39 5.01 -19.18
C THR A 319 17.50 6.22 -18.93
N LYS A 320 17.84 7.07 -17.96
CA LYS A 320 17.09 8.30 -17.66
C LYS A 320 16.94 9.16 -18.92
N LYS A 321 18.03 9.39 -19.67
CA LYS A 321 17.96 10.18 -20.93
C LYS A 321 17.01 9.54 -21.94
N ALA A 322 17.07 8.22 -22.14
CA ALA A 322 16.19 7.50 -23.06
C ALA A 322 14.71 7.54 -22.64
N ILE A 323 14.44 7.44 -21.33
CA ILE A 323 13.07 7.51 -20.80
C ILE A 323 12.47 8.91 -20.96
N LEU A 324 13.27 9.96 -20.75
CA LEU A 324 12.82 11.34 -20.98
C LEU A 324 12.35 11.55 -22.42
N PHE A 325 13.09 10.99 -23.40
CA PHE A 325 12.69 11.00 -24.80
C PHE A 325 11.39 10.21 -25.03
N ARG A 326 11.32 8.98 -24.53
CA ARG A 326 10.16 8.09 -24.74
C ARG A 326 8.88 8.61 -24.12
N LEU A 327 8.93 9.31 -23.00
CA LEU A 327 7.75 9.89 -22.36
C LEU A 327 6.98 10.87 -23.27
N LYS A 328 7.63 11.45 -24.28
CA LYS A 328 6.99 12.30 -25.29
C LYS A 328 6.19 11.50 -26.33
N GLU A 329 6.55 10.23 -26.55
CA GLU A 329 5.98 9.38 -27.60
C GLU A 329 4.96 8.37 -27.06
N VAL A 330 5.25 7.77 -25.91
CA VAL A 330 4.49 6.66 -25.35
C VAL A 330 3.74 7.04 -24.08
N SER A 331 2.91 6.13 -23.58
CA SER A 331 2.23 6.32 -22.29
C SER A 331 3.20 6.15 -21.12
N ALA A 332 2.92 6.79 -19.98
CA ALA A 332 3.66 6.58 -18.73
C ALA A 332 3.76 5.10 -18.35
N ARG A 333 2.72 4.29 -18.64
CA ARG A 333 2.73 2.84 -18.41
C ARG A 333 3.80 2.13 -19.23
N THR A 334 4.00 2.56 -20.47
CA THR A 334 5.01 2.01 -21.36
C THR A 334 6.40 2.39 -20.86
N ALA A 335 6.63 3.66 -20.51
CA ALA A 335 7.91 4.10 -19.95
C ALA A 335 8.29 3.37 -18.66
N VAL A 336 7.34 3.18 -17.73
CA VAL A 336 7.55 2.35 -16.52
C VAL A 336 7.93 0.91 -16.87
N ASN A 337 7.31 0.33 -17.90
CA ASN A 337 7.66 -1.01 -18.37
C ASN A 337 9.07 -1.06 -18.96
N ASP A 338 9.48 -0.02 -19.70
CA ASP A 338 10.83 0.08 -20.25
C ASP A 338 11.89 0.13 -19.13
N VAL A 339 11.65 0.94 -18.08
CA VAL A 339 12.52 0.96 -16.88
C VAL A 339 12.58 -0.39 -16.19
N HIS A 340 11.44 -1.08 -16.05
CA HIS A 340 11.41 -2.42 -15.46
C HIS A 340 12.25 -3.42 -16.27
N VAL A 341 12.15 -3.41 -17.59
CA VAL A 341 12.91 -4.31 -18.46
C VAL A 341 14.41 -4.01 -18.38
N ILE A 342 14.79 -2.73 -18.37
CA ILE A 342 16.18 -2.34 -18.14
C ILE A 342 16.67 -2.84 -16.78
N ASN A 343 15.91 -2.60 -15.71
CA ASN A 343 16.30 -3.03 -14.37
C ASN A 343 16.62 -4.53 -14.30
N VAL A 344 15.75 -5.35 -14.88
CA VAL A 344 15.94 -6.81 -14.96
C VAL A 344 17.22 -7.15 -15.73
N PHE A 345 17.46 -6.47 -16.85
CA PHE A 345 18.64 -6.73 -17.67
C PHE A 345 19.93 -6.28 -16.96
N THR A 346 19.92 -5.13 -16.28
CA THR A 346 21.06 -4.63 -15.51
C THR A 346 21.35 -5.45 -14.25
N GLU A 347 20.33 -6.08 -13.65
CA GLU A 347 20.49 -7.07 -12.57
C GLU A 347 21.24 -8.32 -13.08
N TYR A 348 20.92 -8.79 -14.29
CA TYR A 348 21.66 -9.88 -14.94
C TYR A 348 23.11 -9.45 -15.23
N LEU A 349 23.33 -8.27 -15.81
CA LEU A 349 24.67 -7.76 -16.08
C LEU A 349 25.50 -7.62 -14.79
N ALA A 350 24.92 -7.14 -13.69
CA ALA A 350 25.62 -7.05 -12.40
C ALA A 350 26.16 -8.41 -11.92
N ARG A 351 25.43 -9.50 -12.21
CA ARG A 351 25.76 -10.87 -11.78
C ARG A 351 26.80 -11.51 -12.69
N ASP A 352 26.57 -11.48 -14.00
CA ASP A 352 27.33 -12.25 -14.99
C ASP A 352 28.40 -11.43 -15.74
N TYR A 353 28.23 -10.10 -15.79
CA TYR A 353 29.11 -9.16 -16.50
C TYR A 353 29.41 -7.92 -15.65
N PRO A 354 29.93 -8.07 -14.40
CA PRO A 354 30.11 -6.96 -13.46
C PRO A 354 31.09 -5.88 -13.95
N GLN A 355 31.91 -6.17 -14.96
CA GLN A 355 32.82 -5.23 -15.60
C GLN A 355 32.13 -4.25 -16.57
N ILE A 356 30.90 -4.52 -16.99
CA ILE A 356 30.16 -3.67 -17.94
C ILE A 356 29.45 -2.57 -17.15
N GLU A 357 29.88 -1.32 -17.31
CA GLU A 357 29.33 -0.17 -16.59
C GLU A 357 28.43 0.73 -17.46
N SER A 358 28.53 0.64 -18.78
CA SER A 358 27.75 1.39 -19.78
C SER A 358 27.02 0.48 -20.76
N PHE A 359 25.88 0.93 -21.29
CA PHE A 359 25.25 0.25 -22.42
C PHE A 359 26.14 0.26 -23.66
N ALA A 360 27.04 1.24 -23.82
CA ALA A 360 27.91 1.33 -24.98
C ALA A 360 28.92 0.18 -25.10
N GLU A 361 29.15 -0.55 -24.02
CA GLU A 361 30.05 -1.71 -23.96
C GLU A 361 29.32 -3.02 -24.28
N ILE A 362 28.00 -2.97 -24.51
CA ILE A 362 27.20 -4.14 -24.83
C ILE A 362 27.31 -4.46 -26.31
N ASP A 363 27.73 -5.67 -26.58
CA ASP A 363 27.79 -6.23 -27.91
C ASP A 363 26.77 -7.37 -28.11
N ARG A 364 26.90 -8.05 -29.24
CA ARG A 364 26.04 -9.16 -29.60
C ARG A 364 26.21 -10.36 -28.66
N GLU A 365 27.43 -10.64 -28.20
CA GLU A 365 27.73 -11.80 -27.36
C GLU A 365 27.00 -11.71 -26.02
N VAL A 366 26.99 -10.51 -25.41
CA VAL A 366 26.24 -10.25 -24.17
C VAL A 366 24.74 -10.50 -24.36
N ILE A 367 24.16 -10.07 -25.49
CA ILE A 367 22.74 -10.30 -25.79
C ILE A 367 22.44 -11.79 -26.00
N GLU A 368 23.31 -12.52 -26.69
CA GLU A 368 23.15 -13.96 -26.88
C GLU A 368 23.19 -14.73 -25.55
N SER A 369 24.12 -14.38 -24.66
CA SER A 369 24.18 -14.92 -23.31
C SER A 369 22.92 -14.60 -22.49
N TYR A 370 22.38 -13.39 -22.61
CA TYR A 370 21.14 -13.03 -21.94
C TYR A 370 19.93 -13.82 -22.49
N LEU A 371 19.87 -14.06 -23.80
CA LEU A 371 18.85 -14.90 -24.42
C LEU A 371 18.95 -16.36 -23.94
N ILE A 372 20.16 -16.88 -23.72
CA ILE A 372 20.37 -18.22 -23.13
C ILE A 372 19.82 -18.22 -21.70
N TYR A 373 20.25 -17.27 -20.86
CA TYR A 373 19.79 -17.12 -19.48
C TYR A 373 18.25 -17.13 -19.36
N LEU A 374 17.57 -16.34 -20.20
CA LEU A 374 16.11 -16.28 -20.20
C LEU A 374 15.44 -17.62 -20.55
N ASN A 375 16.09 -18.47 -21.33
CA ASN A 375 15.55 -19.77 -21.74
C ASN A 375 15.95 -20.92 -20.82
N THR A 376 17.04 -20.80 -20.05
CA THR A 376 17.59 -21.90 -19.23
C THR A 376 17.44 -21.70 -17.74
N GLU A 377 17.57 -20.47 -17.24
CA GLU A 377 17.61 -20.16 -15.81
C GLU A 377 16.40 -19.37 -15.34
N ASP A 378 15.93 -18.42 -16.15
CA ASP A 378 14.86 -17.51 -15.74
C ASP A 378 13.48 -18.16 -15.82
N THR A 379 12.84 -18.31 -14.65
CA THR A 379 11.51 -18.93 -14.52
C THR A 379 10.38 -17.93 -14.31
N ARG A 380 10.65 -16.62 -14.40
CA ARG A 380 9.65 -15.56 -14.13
C ARG A 380 8.50 -15.58 -15.12
N ARG A 381 8.74 -15.97 -16.38
CA ARG A 381 7.72 -16.00 -17.43
C ARG A 381 7.78 -17.28 -18.26
N LYS A 382 6.61 -17.72 -18.71
CA LYS A 382 6.49 -18.77 -19.74
C LYS A 382 6.92 -18.31 -21.14
N ASN A 383 6.97 -16.99 -21.37
CA ASN A 383 7.34 -16.39 -22.65
C ASN A 383 7.86 -14.96 -22.44
N TYR A 384 9.06 -14.68 -22.96
CA TYR A 384 9.74 -13.39 -22.86
C TYR A 384 9.55 -12.46 -24.07
N ARG A 385 8.79 -12.85 -25.10
CA ARG A 385 8.63 -12.08 -26.35
C ARG A 385 8.35 -10.59 -26.13
N SER A 386 7.41 -10.24 -25.26
CA SER A 386 7.06 -8.82 -25.02
C SER A 386 8.15 -8.07 -24.26
N GLU A 387 8.85 -8.76 -23.35
CA GLU A 387 9.98 -8.21 -22.59
C GLU A 387 11.16 -7.96 -23.54
N LEU A 388 11.51 -8.93 -24.40
CA LEU A 388 12.54 -8.80 -25.42
C LEU A 388 12.24 -7.72 -26.47
N ILE A 389 10.99 -7.58 -26.91
CA ILE A 389 10.60 -6.47 -27.79
C ILE A 389 10.80 -5.13 -27.08
N SER A 390 10.41 -5.04 -25.80
CA SER A 390 10.59 -3.82 -25.01
C SER A 390 12.08 -3.51 -24.83
N LEU A 391 12.90 -4.52 -24.49
CA LEU A 391 14.35 -4.42 -24.32
C LEU A 391 15.01 -3.94 -25.62
N LYS A 392 14.67 -4.54 -26.75
CA LYS A 392 15.14 -4.12 -28.08
C LYS A 392 14.83 -2.65 -28.34
N ILE A 393 13.60 -2.21 -28.07
CA ILE A 393 13.17 -0.82 -28.33
C ILE A 393 13.92 0.15 -27.42
N ILE A 394 14.03 -0.15 -26.12
CA ILE A 394 14.69 0.76 -25.18
C ILE A 394 16.19 0.81 -25.41
N LEU A 395 16.86 -0.31 -25.71
CA LEU A 395 18.29 -0.32 -26.07
C LEU A 395 18.57 0.46 -27.36
N ALA A 396 17.72 0.30 -28.38
CA ALA A 396 17.82 1.11 -29.59
C ALA A 396 17.65 2.61 -29.27
N THR A 397 16.71 2.96 -28.38
CA THR A 397 16.52 4.35 -27.94
C THR A 397 17.74 4.86 -27.18
N ILE A 398 18.30 4.07 -26.28
CA ILE A 398 19.54 4.40 -25.54
C ILE A 398 20.66 4.67 -26.53
N GLY A 399 20.89 3.78 -27.50
CA GLY A 399 21.90 3.94 -28.54
C GLY A 399 21.78 5.25 -29.31
N LEU A 400 20.55 5.66 -29.65
CA LEU A 400 20.31 6.95 -30.31
C LEU A 400 20.63 8.15 -29.40
N VAL A 401 20.41 8.02 -28.10
CA VAL A 401 20.56 9.13 -27.13
C VAL A 401 22.00 9.29 -26.64
N ILE A 402 22.80 8.22 -26.68
CA ILE A 402 24.22 8.24 -26.30
C ILE A 402 25.16 8.19 -27.51
N ASP A 403 24.62 8.30 -28.72
CA ASP A 403 25.32 8.19 -30.02
C ASP A 403 26.04 6.85 -30.25
N GLU A 404 25.60 5.78 -29.59
CA GLU A 404 26.08 4.40 -29.79
C GLU A 404 25.10 3.60 -30.67
N TYR A 405 25.20 3.81 -31.97
CA TYR A 405 24.29 3.23 -32.96
C TYR A 405 24.36 1.70 -33.03
N SER A 406 25.43 1.05 -32.55
CA SER A 406 25.54 -0.41 -32.52
C SER A 406 24.40 -1.06 -31.73
N LEU A 407 23.89 -0.39 -30.68
CA LEU A 407 22.78 -0.86 -29.84
C LEU A 407 21.47 -1.06 -30.63
N THR A 408 21.29 -0.32 -31.72
CA THR A 408 20.10 -0.45 -32.59
C THR A 408 20.09 -1.76 -33.39
N LYS A 409 21.22 -2.45 -33.48
CA LYS A 409 21.44 -3.64 -34.33
C LYS A 409 21.66 -4.92 -33.53
N LEU A 410 21.55 -4.87 -32.20
CA LEU A 410 21.83 -6.00 -31.33
C LEU A 410 20.85 -7.17 -31.43
N PHE A 411 19.62 -6.93 -31.89
CA PHE A 411 18.56 -7.96 -31.97
C PHE A 411 18.14 -8.28 -33.39
N PHE A 412 18.25 -9.54 -33.78
CA PHE A 412 17.69 -10.11 -34.99
C PHE A 412 16.21 -10.52 -34.80
N PRO A 413 15.41 -10.61 -35.88
CA PRO A 413 14.04 -11.11 -35.81
C PRO A 413 13.90 -12.49 -35.17
N GLU A 414 14.90 -13.35 -35.35
CA GLU A 414 14.95 -14.74 -34.88
C GLU A 414 15.10 -14.83 -33.35
N ASP A 415 15.73 -13.84 -32.71
CA ASP A 415 15.90 -13.77 -31.25
C ASP A 415 14.56 -13.59 -30.53
N ILE A 416 13.56 -13.07 -31.23
CA ILE A 416 12.25 -12.77 -30.65
C ILE A 416 11.35 -14.01 -30.80
N PRO A 417 11.02 -14.72 -29.69
CA PRO A 417 10.27 -15.96 -29.75
C PRO A 417 8.97 -15.78 -30.53
N LYS A 418 8.67 -16.70 -31.47
CA LYS A 418 7.46 -16.61 -32.30
C LYS A 418 6.21 -16.56 -31.41
N ASN A 419 5.16 -15.92 -31.93
CA ASN A 419 3.86 -15.96 -31.26
C ASN A 419 3.37 -17.41 -31.22
N ASN A 420 3.39 -18.04 -30.04
CA ASN A 420 2.56 -19.21 -29.81
C ASN A 420 1.11 -18.76 -30.03
N ILE A 421 0.40 -19.44 -30.95
CA ILE A 421 -1.04 -19.23 -31.11
C ILE A 421 -1.65 -19.65 -29.77
N PRO A 422 -2.21 -18.73 -28.97
CA PRO A 422 -2.74 -19.11 -27.67
C PRO A 422 -3.87 -20.12 -27.89
N VAL A 423 -3.91 -21.18 -27.09
CA VAL A 423 -5.15 -21.96 -26.96
C VAL A 423 -6.20 -20.99 -26.44
N PHE A 424 -7.22 -20.72 -27.26
CA PHE A 424 -8.28 -19.79 -26.90
C PHE A 424 -9.14 -20.42 -25.81
N ARG A 425 -8.91 -20.01 -24.56
CA ARG A 425 -9.82 -20.28 -23.44
C ARG A 425 -11.01 -19.32 -23.53
N PHE A 426 -12.19 -19.84 -23.21
CA PHE A 426 -13.44 -19.11 -23.00
C PHE A 426 -14.09 -19.66 -21.73
N TYR A 427 -14.91 -18.84 -21.08
CA TYR A 427 -15.76 -19.36 -20.02
C TYR A 427 -16.86 -20.26 -20.60
N THR A 428 -17.11 -21.39 -19.95
CA THR A 428 -18.31 -22.21 -20.15
C THR A 428 -19.52 -21.56 -19.47
N ASP A 429 -20.73 -22.05 -19.77
CA ASP A 429 -21.93 -21.54 -19.11
C ASP A 429 -21.91 -21.87 -17.60
N SER A 430 -21.39 -23.05 -17.21
CA SER A 430 -21.16 -23.45 -15.81
C SER A 430 -20.21 -22.50 -15.08
N GLU A 431 -19.06 -22.16 -15.70
CA GLU A 431 -18.11 -21.22 -15.13
C GLU A 431 -18.74 -19.83 -14.95
N LEU A 432 -19.51 -19.34 -15.94
CA LEU A 432 -20.21 -18.06 -15.86
C LEU A 432 -21.30 -18.05 -14.79
N GLU A 433 -22.08 -19.11 -14.66
CA GLU A 433 -23.08 -19.25 -13.59
C GLU A 433 -22.44 -19.20 -12.20
N THR A 434 -21.29 -19.87 -12.04
CA THR A 434 -20.50 -19.86 -10.79
C THR A 434 -19.99 -18.46 -10.47
N LEU A 435 -19.40 -17.78 -11.47
CA LEU A 435 -18.92 -16.40 -11.31
C LEU A 435 -20.07 -15.43 -11.00
N ASN A 436 -21.21 -15.53 -11.71
CA ASN A 436 -22.38 -14.70 -11.48
C ASN A 436 -23.00 -14.91 -10.09
N ARG A 437 -22.93 -16.12 -9.54
CA ARG A 437 -23.31 -16.39 -8.15
C ARG A 437 -22.36 -15.67 -7.18
N GLY A 438 -21.06 -15.69 -7.46
CA GLY A 438 -20.05 -14.93 -6.73
C GLY A 438 -20.28 -13.42 -6.78
N PHE A 439 -20.60 -12.86 -7.94
CA PHE A 439 -20.86 -11.42 -8.08
C PHE A 439 -22.02 -10.93 -7.21
N LYS A 440 -22.99 -11.79 -6.88
CA LYS A 440 -24.08 -11.46 -5.95
C LYS A 440 -23.63 -11.31 -4.49
N THR A 441 -22.44 -11.79 -4.13
CA THR A 441 -21.88 -11.64 -2.77
C THR A 441 -20.99 -10.40 -2.63
N LEU A 442 -20.70 -9.70 -3.73
CA LEU A 442 -19.99 -8.42 -3.71
C LEU A 442 -20.89 -7.29 -3.20
N ASP A 443 -20.30 -6.13 -2.93
CA ASP A 443 -21.10 -4.92 -2.81
C ASP A 443 -21.95 -4.72 -4.09
N PRO A 444 -23.18 -4.17 -3.97
CA PRO A 444 -24.10 -4.13 -5.09
C PRO A 444 -23.52 -3.48 -6.35
N GLN A 445 -22.67 -2.46 -6.19
CA GLN A 445 -22.15 -1.70 -7.31
C GLN A 445 -21.05 -2.43 -8.06
N THR A 446 -20.13 -3.12 -7.36
CA THR A 446 -19.15 -3.99 -8.01
C THR A 446 -19.80 -5.21 -8.66
N GLY A 447 -20.85 -5.78 -8.03
CA GLY A 447 -21.64 -6.86 -8.62
C GLY A 447 -22.28 -6.45 -9.96
N ARG A 448 -22.99 -5.31 -9.99
CA ARG A 448 -23.56 -4.75 -11.22
C ARG A 448 -22.49 -4.45 -12.28
N LEU A 449 -21.34 -3.92 -11.87
CA LEU A 449 -20.22 -3.64 -12.75
C LEU A 449 -19.77 -4.90 -13.49
N MET A 450 -19.55 -6.00 -12.76
CA MET A 450 -19.05 -7.25 -13.35
C MET A 450 -20.09 -7.92 -14.25
N ILE A 451 -21.37 -7.90 -13.86
CA ILE A 451 -22.48 -8.40 -14.70
C ILE A 451 -22.58 -7.60 -16.00
N LEU A 452 -22.54 -6.26 -15.92
CA LEU A 452 -22.54 -5.40 -17.11
C LEU A 452 -21.29 -5.62 -17.98
N HIS A 453 -20.13 -5.85 -17.35
CA HIS A 453 -18.89 -6.16 -18.06
C HIS A 453 -19.02 -7.45 -18.88
N GLU A 454 -19.59 -8.50 -18.28
CA GLU A 454 -19.89 -9.78 -18.94
C GLU A 454 -20.87 -9.60 -20.10
N ILE A 455 -22.05 -9.02 -19.83
CA ILE A 455 -23.15 -8.92 -20.82
C ILE A 455 -22.76 -8.03 -22.00
N LEU A 456 -22.08 -6.92 -21.74
CA LEU A 456 -21.71 -5.98 -22.80
C LEU A 456 -20.46 -6.40 -23.57
N GLY A 457 -19.60 -7.27 -23.01
CA GLY A 457 -18.34 -7.68 -23.65
C GLY A 457 -17.40 -6.50 -23.96
N CYS A 458 -17.45 -5.44 -23.16
CA CYS A 458 -16.59 -4.27 -23.33
C CYS A 458 -15.17 -4.54 -22.80
N ARG A 459 -14.22 -3.65 -23.04
CA ARG A 459 -12.99 -3.63 -22.24
C ARG A 459 -13.33 -3.17 -20.83
N ILE A 460 -12.61 -3.68 -19.83
CA ILE A 460 -12.91 -3.31 -18.44
C ILE A 460 -12.79 -1.81 -18.20
N SER A 461 -11.82 -1.15 -18.83
CA SER A 461 -11.69 0.31 -18.75
C SER A 461 -12.91 1.04 -19.31
N GLU A 462 -13.55 0.51 -20.36
CA GLU A 462 -14.77 1.08 -20.96
C GLU A 462 -15.97 0.88 -20.01
N THR A 463 -16.05 -0.26 -19.31
CA THR A 463 -17.10 -0.49 -18.30
C THR A 463 -16.89 0.40 -17.06
N LEU A 464 -15.66 0.51 -16.54
CA LEU A 464 -15.33 1.35 -15.38
C LEU A 464 -15.59 2.84 -15.64
N THR A 465 -15.51 3.29 -16.90
CA THR A 465 -15.70 4.68 -17.31
C THR A 465 -17.05 4.95 -17.97
N LEU A 466 -18.02 4.04 -17.81
CA LEU A 466 -19.36 4.22 -18.36
C LEU A 466 -20.05 5.41 -17.69
N ARG A 467 -20.52 6.37 -18.50
CA ARG A 467 -21.16 7.60 -18.04
C ARG A 467 -22.63 7.40 -17.67
N THR A 468 -23.14 8.23 -16.76
CA THR A 468 -24.53 8.18 -16.30
C THR A 468 -25.53 8.51 -17.41
N ASP A 469 -25.12 9.26 -18.43
CA ASP A 469 -25.93 9.59 -19.60
C ASP A 469 -25.77 8.60 -20.76
N CYS A 470 -25.27 7.39 -20.54
CA CYS A 470 -24.90 6.47 -21.62
C CYS A 470 -26.09 5.90 -22.42
N ILE A 471 -27.31 5.85 -21.85
CA ILE A 471 -28.50 5.31 -22.51
C ILE A 471 -29.06 6.34 -23.51
N ARG A 472 -29.47 5.85 -24.68
CA ARG A 472 -30.12 6.62 -25.74
C ARG A 472 -31.16 5.76 -26.44
N GLU A 473 -32.11 6.42 -27.08
CA GLU A 473 -33.20 5.81 -27.85
C GLU A 473 -33.16 6.41 -29.27
N ASP A 474 -33.37 5.58 -30.29
CA ASP A 474 -33.48 6.05 -31.67
C ASP A 474 -34.92 6.47 -32.03
N GLU A 475 -35.12 7.01 -33.23
CA GLU A 475 -36.43 7.45 -33.73
C GLU A 475 -37.48 6.33 -33.79
N ASN A 476 -37.05 5.06 -33.77
CA ASN A 476 -37.90 3.88 -33.82
C ASN A 476 -38.11 3.24 -32.43
N GLY A 477 -37.64 3.86 -31.36
CA GLY A 477 -37.75 3.35 -29.99
C GLY A 477 -36.72 2.28 -29.61
N HIS A 478 -35.69 2.04 -30.44
CA HIS A 478 -34.65 1.06 -30.08
C HIS A 478 -33.64 1.66 -29.10
N LEU A 479 -33.42 0.94 -28.00
CA LEU A 479 -32.49 1.32 -26.97
C LEU A 479 -31.05 0.94 -27.33
N TYR A 480 -30.13 1.87 -27.08
CA TYR A 480 -28.71 1.64 -27.20
C TYR A 480 -27.92 2.36 -26.12
N ILE A 481 -26.74 1.83 -25.81
CA ILE A 481 -25.75 2.51 -24.98
C ILE A 481 -24.64 3.10 -25.85
N THR A 482 -24.14 4.27 -25.44
CA THR A 482 -22.96 4.90 -26.02
C THR A 482 -21.76 4.66 -25.12
N ILE A 483 -20.70 4.09 -25.68
CA ILE A 483 -19.45 3.76 -24.96
C ILE A 483 -18.31 4.59 -25.53
N HIS A 484 -17.57 5.29 -24.66
CA HIS A 484 -16.40 6.09 -25.04
C HIS A 484 -15.11 5.29 -24.88
N GLN A 485 -14.30 5.26 -25.93
CA GLN A 485 -12.98 4.63 -25.97
C GLN A 485 -11.90 5.69 -25.78
N ALA A 486 -11.54 5.96 -24.54
CA ALA A 486 -10.55 6.98 -24.20
C ALA A 486 -9.22 6.86 -24.97
N LYS A 487 -8.71 5.63 -25.19
CA LYS A 487 -7.42 5.40 -25.87
C LYS A 487 -7.37 5.92 -27.32
N VAL A 488 -8.49 5.84 -28.03
CA VAL A 488 -8.58 6.20 -29.45
C VAL A 488 -9.51 7.40 -29.68
N ASN A 489 -9.97 8.02 -28.59
CA ASN A 489 -10.95 9.11 -28.56
C ASN A 489 -12.13 8.90 -29.52
N ARG A 490 -12.77 7.73 -29.44
CA ARG A 490 -13.89 7.32 -30.30
C ARG A 490 -15.04 6.80 -29.45
N SER A 491 -16.27 7.08 -29.87
CA SER A 491 -17.45 6.42 -29.30
C SER A 491 -18.03 5.38 -30.26
N TYR A 492 -18.64 4.35 -29.70
CA TYR A 492 -19.44 3.38 -30.46
C TYR A 492 -20.72 3.05 -29.70
N ARG A 493 -21.72 2.52 -30.41
CA ARG A 493 -23.04 2.20 -29.87
C ARG A 493 -23.24 0.69 -29.79
N LYS A 494 -23.95 0.23 -28.77
CA LYS A 494 -24.42 -1.15 -28.64
C LYS A 494 -25.93 -1.16 -28.38
N PRO A 495 -26.70 -2.00 -29.10
CA PRO A 495 -28.09 -2.21 -28.75
C PRO A 495 -28.19 -2.87 -27.36
N ILE A 496 -29.21 -2.49 -26.60
CA ILE A 496 -29.53 -3.06 -25.29
C ILE A 496 -31.03 -3.37 -25.20
N ASN A 497 -31.41 -4.25 -24.28
CA ASN A 497 -32.81 -4.51 -23.94
C ASN A 497 -33.19 -3.81 -22.62
N ASP A 498 -34.46 -3.91 -22.24
CA ASP A 498 -34.97 -3.32 -21.00
C ASP A 498 -34.31 -3.85 -19.74
N ASP A 499 -33.91 -5.13 -19.70
CA ASP A 499 -33.21 -5.69 -18.54
C ASP A 499 -31.85 -5.02 -18.30
N ILE A 500 -31.08 -4.81 -19.38
CA ILE A 500 -29.80 -4.09 -19.30
C ILE A 500 -30.03 -2.62 -18.94
N LYS A 501 -31.07 -1.99 -19.51
CA LYS A 501 -31.45 -0.61 -19.15
C LYS A 501 -31.74 -0.50 -17.65
N ASN A 502 -32.60 -1.37 -17.11
CA ASN A 502 -32.96 -1.41 -15.70
C ASN A 502 -31.74 -1.64 -14.79
N LEU A 503 -30.80 -2.49 -15.21
CA LEU A 503 -29.56 -2.75 -14.50
C LEU A 503 -28.65 -1.50 -14.45
N ILE A 504 -28.54 -0.78 -15.57
CA ILE A 504 -27.78 0.48 -15.67
C ILE A 504 -28.44 1.57 -14.82
N GLU A 505 -29.75 1.75 -14.93
CA GLU A 505 -30.51 2.71 -14.12
C GLU A 505 -30.40 2.43 -12.63
N SER A 506 -30.45 1.15 -12.22
CA SER A 506 -30.20 0.73 -10.83
C SER A 506 -28.78 1.07 -10.36
N ALA A 507 -27.79 0.96 -11.25
CA ALA A 507 -26.41 1.34 -10.95
C ALA A 507 -26.25 2.87 -10.83
N ILE A 508 -26.92 3.65 -11.68
CA ILE A 508 -26.98 5.12 -11.61
C ILE A 508 -27.66 5.57 -10.32
N ALA A 509 -28.79 4.96 -9.97
CA ALA A 509 -29.55 5.28 -8.76
C ALA A 509 -28.73 5.02 -7.50
N TYR A 510 -27.99 3.92 -7.46
CA TYR A 510 -27.10 3.61 -6.33
C TYR A 510 -26.02 4.68 -6.15
N THR A 511 -25.31 5.06 -7.22
CA THR A 511 -24.28 6.10 -7.15
C THR A 511 -24.89 7.44 -6.73
N THR A 512 -26.05 7.79 -7.29
CA THR A 512 -26.77 9.02 -6.96
C THR A 512 -27.20 9.06 -5.50
N SER A 513 -27.68 7.94 -4.94
CA SER A 513 -28.13 7.89 -3.54
C SER A 513 -26.98 7.95 -2.54
N HIS A 514 -25.79 7.44 -2.90
CA HIS A 514 -24.63 7.40 -2.00
C HIS A 514 -23.76 8.65 -2.11
N TYR A 515 -23.63 9.21 -3.32
CA TYR A 515 -22.66 10.27 -3.62
C TYR A 515 -23.27 11.51 -4.28
N GLY A 516 -24.59 11.54 -4.53
CA GLY A 516 -25.22 12.59 -5.35
C GLY A 516 -24.96 12.39 -6.86
N PRO A 517 -25.44 13.30 -7.72
CA PRO A 517 -25.24 13.21 -9.16
C PRO A 517 -23.75 13.18 -9.52
N ARG A 518 -23.34 12.22 -10.37
CA ARG A 518 -21.96 12.05 -10.85
C ARG A 518 -21.91 11.80 -12.36
N ASP A 519 -20.76 12.06 -12.95
CA ASP A 519 -20.47 11.83 -14.37
C ASP A 519 -20.39 10.33 -14.71
N TYR A 520 -19.82 9.53 -13.81
CA TYR A 520 -19.59 8.10 -14.00
C TYR A 520 -20.57 7.27 -13.18
N ILE A 521 -20.98 6.12 -13.73
CA ILE A 521 -21.83 5.16 -13.02
C ILE A 521 -21.04 4.47 -11.90
N PHE A 522 -19.79 4.09 -12.17
CA PHE A 522 -18.93 3.40 -11.22
C PHE A 522 -17.84 4.35 -10.76
N VAL A 523 -17.92 4.81 -9.51
CA VAL A 523 -17.05 5.85 -8.98
C VAL A 523 -16.06 5.30 -7.95
N ASP A 524 -14.98 6.04 -7.70
CA ASP A 524 -14.05 5.75 -6.61
C ASP A 524 -14.69 6.05 -5.25
N ASP A 525 -14.45 5.19 -4.25
CA ASP A 525 -15.07 5.31 -2.93
C ASP A 525 -14.62 6.57 -2.17
N ASN A 526 -13.39 7.03 -2.40
CA ASN A 526 -12.80 8.16 -1.69
C ASN A 526 -12.95 9.45 -2.49
N ASN A 527 -12.89 9.38 -3.82
CA ASN A 527 -13.11 10.53 -4.69
C ASN A 527 -14.15 10.22 -5.79
N PRO A 528 -15.44 10.41 -5.50
CA PRO A 528 -16.53 10.03 -6.39
C PRO A 528 -16.59 10.77 -7.73
N ASP A 529 -15.78 11.82 -7.94
CA ASP A 529 -15.66 12.50 -9.24
C ASP A 529 -14.83 11.68 -10.25
N ASN A 530 -14.03 10.74 -9.75
CA ASN A 530 -13.26 9.83 -10.57
C ASN A 530 -13.95 8.47 -10.74
N PRO A 531 -13.74 7.78 -11.88
CA PRO A 531 -14.24 6.43 -12.06
C PRO A 531 -13.53 5.47 -11.11
N MET A 532 -14.22 4.37 -10.77
CA MET A 532 -13.64 3.28 -9.99
C MET A 532 -12.34 2.79 -10.63
N THR A 533 -11.28 2.65 -9.83
CA THR A 533 -10.00 2.17 -10.34
C THR A 533 -10.04 0.67 -10.64
N TYR A 534 -9.26 0.22 -11.63
CA TYR A 534 -9.11 -1.21 -11.90
C TYR A 534 -8.60 -1.97 -10.66
N GLY A 535 -7.72 -1.35 -9.87
CA GLY A 535 -7.16 -1.95 -8.66
C GLY A 535 -8.22 -2.23 -7.59
N ALA A 536 -9.16 -1.31 -7.40
CA ALA A 536 -10.28 -1.49 -6.46
C ALA A 536 -11.19 -2.64 -6.89
N MET A 537 -11.63 -2.65 -8.16
CA MET A 537 -12.45 -3.74 -8.70
C MET A 537 -11.71 -5.09 -8.59
N TYR A 538 -10.45 -5.15 -9.05
CA TYR A 538 -9.64 -6.37 -9.02
C TYR A 538 -9.52 -6.91 -7.59
N TYR A 539 -9.24 -6.04 -6.62
CA TYR A 539 -9.16 -6.41 -5.21
C TYR A 539 -10.46 -7.05 -4.72
N ARG A 540 -11.61 -6.40 -4.96
CA ARG A 540 -12.93 -6.87 -4.52
C ARG A 540 -13.27 -8.23 -5.13
N VAL A 541 -13.09 -8.38 -6.44
CA VAL A 541 -13.37 -9.65 -7.16
C VAL A 541 -12.42 -10.76 -6.71
N GLN A 542 -11.13 -10.47 -6.52
CA GLN A 542 -10.14 -11.46 -6.10
C GLN A 542 -10.41 -11.96 -4.66
N CYS A 543 -10.79 -11.07 -3.74
CA CYS A 543 -11.23 -11.45 -2.40
C CYS A 543 -12.44 -12.39 -2.46
N MET A 544 -13.46 -12.01 -3.24
CA MET A 544 -14.67 -12.83 -3.42
C MET A 544 -14.38 -14.21 -4.01
N ILE A 545 -13.50 -14.31 -5.00
CA ILE A 545 -13.08 -15.60 -5.56
C ILE A 545 -12.41 -16.49 -4.50
N ILE A 546 -11.47 -15.93 -3.73
CA ILE A 546 -10.70 -16.70 -2.72
C ILE A 546 -11.62 -17.13 -1.57
N GLU A 547 -12.43 -16.23 -1.05
CA GLU A 547 -13.25 -16.48 0.14
C GLU A 547 -14.40 -17.44 -0.12
N ASN A 548 -14.99 -17.38 -1.31
CA ASN A 548 -16.06 -18.28 -1.72
C ASN A 548 -15.52 -19.55 -2.41
N ASP A 549 -14.18 -19.73 -2.48
CA ASP A 549 -13.50 -20.83 -3.17
C ASP A 549 -14.06 -21.10 -4.58
N LEU A 550 -14.23 -20.04 -5.39
CA LEU A 550 -14.82 -20.17 -6.72
C LEU A 550 -13.83 -20.83 -7.68
N ARG A 551 -14.18 -22.04 -8.14
CA ARG A 551 -13.36 -22.87 -9.01
C ARG A 551 -13.95 -22.99 -10.41
N ASP A 552 -13.07 -23.17 -11.39
CA ASP A 552 -13.44 -23.48 -12.76
C ASP A 552 -13.81 -24.95 -12.95
N ASP A 553 -14.21 -25.32 -14.17
CA ASP A 553 -14.64 -26.68 -14.51
C ASP A 553 -13.52 -27.74 -14.34
N HIS A 554 -12.27 -27.32 -14.17
CA HIS A 554 -11.14 -28.20 -13.88
C HIS A 554 -10.81 -28.29 -12.38
N GLY A 555 -11.57 -27.60 -11.53
CA GLY A 555 -11.33 -27.54 -10.09
C GLY A 555 -10.25 -26.53 -9.68
N GLU A 556 -9.73 -25.73 -10.61
CA GLU A 556 -8.72 -24.70 -10.32
C GLU A 556 -9.40 -23.40 -9.88
N LEU A 557 -8.79 -22.67 -8.94
CA LEU A 557 -9.36 -21.41 -8.47
C LEU A 557 -9.42 -20.39 -9.63
N PHE A 558 -10.52 -19.67 -9.76
CA PHE A 558 -10.63 -18.62 -10.78
C PHE A 558 -9.54 -17.57 -10.63
N THR A 559 -9.13 -17.00 -11.76
CA THR A 559 -8.30 -15.79 -11.81
C THR A 559 -9.12 -14.66 -12.40
N VAL A 560 -8.93 -13.43 -11.90
CA VAL A 560 -9.64 -12.25 -12.42
C VAL A 560 -9.15 -11.96 -13.84
N SER A 561 -9.90 -12.44 -14.83
CA SER A 561 -9.59 -12.28 -16.25
C SER A 561 -10.67 -11.49 -16.97
N THR A 562 -10.67 -10.18 -16.78
CA THR A 562 -11.66 -9.27 -17.39
C THR A 562 -11.69 -9.39 -18.92
N HIS A 563 -10.53 -9.61 -19.55
CA HIS A 563 -10.49 -9.81 -21.00
C HIS A 563 -11.10 -11.16 -21.45
N LEU A 564 -11.20 -12.16 -20.58
CA LEU A 564 -11.82 -13.45 -20.89
C LEU A 564 -13.34 -13.32 -21.08
N PHE A 565 -14.03 -12.51 -20.27
CA PHE A 565 -15.44 -12.19 -20.48
C PHE A 565 -15.72 -11.65 -21.88
N ARG A 566 -14.92 -10.67 -22.31
CA ARG A 566 -15.00 -10.12 -23.66
C ARG A 566 -14.74 -11.17 -24.75
N LYS A 567 -13.79 -12.08 -24.53
CA LYS A 567 -13.53 -13.18 -25.46
C LYS A 567 -14.73 -14.13 -25.54
N THR A 568 -15.32 -14.50 -24.40
CA THR A 568 -16.51 -15.35 -24.32
C THR A 568 -17.69 -14.71 -25.04
N TYR A 569 -17.91 -13.41 -24.85
CA TYR A 569 -18.92 -12.65 -25.58
C TYR A 569 -18.65 -12.66 -27.10
N GLY A 570 -17.41 -12.38 -27.52
CA GLY A 570 -17.04 -12.45 -28.94
C GLY A 570 -17.26 -13.82 -29.57
N LYS A 571 -16.99 -14.91 -28.83
CA LYS A 571 -17.28 -16.28 -29.26
C LYS A 571 -18.79 -16.50 -29.41
N ARG A 572 -19.61 -16.11 -28.42
CA ARG A 572 -21.08 -16.22 -28.50
C ARG A 572 -21.64 -15.51 -29.73
N LEU A 573 -21.14 -14.31 -30.07
CA LEU A 573 -21.54 -13.62 -31.29
C LEU A 573 -21.18 -14.38 -32.58
N CYS A 574 -20.01 -15.04 -32.61
CA CYS A 574 -19.65 -15.92 -33.72
C CYS A 574 -20.55 -17.16 -33.81
N ASP A 575 -20.87 -17.75 -32.66
CA ASP A 575 -21.72 -18.95 -32.57
C ASP A 575 -23.17 -18.64 -33.00
N MET A 576 -23.64 -17.39 -32.80
CA MET A 576 -24.91 -16.87 -33.34
C MET A 576 -24.89 -16.61 -34.85
N GLY A 577 -23.76 -16.80 -35.54
CA GLY A 577 -23.66 -16.63 -36.99
C GLY A 577 -23.61 -15.19 -37.49
N LEU A 578 -23.36 -14.21 -36.62
CA LEU A 578 -23.26 -12.80 -37.01
C LEU A 578 -22.06 -12.55 -37.95
N ASP A 579 -22.17 -11.57 -38.83
CA ASP A 579 -21.09 -11.18 -39.74
C ASP A 579 -19.89 -10.53 -39.00
N ASP A 580 -18.68 -10.72 -39.53
CA ASP A 580 -17.44 -10.22 -38.90
C ASP A 580 -17.44 -8.70 -38.72
N SER A 581 -18.05 -7.95 -39.65
CA SER A 581 -18.17 -6.50 -39.55
C SER A 581 -19.08 -6.08 -38.40
N ILE A 582 -20.17 -6.82 -38.16
CA ILE A 582 -21.10 -6.59 -37.06
C ILE A 582 -20.43 -6.92 -35.73
N ILE A 583 -19.74 -8.06 -35.65
CA ILE A 583 -18.99 -8.48 -34.46
C ILE A 583 -17.91 -7.44 -34.12
N ALA A 584 -17.16 -6.95 -35.12
CA ALA A 584 -16.16 -5.92 -34.93
C ALA A 584 -16.77 -4.60 -34.41
N LYS A 585 -17.92 -4.17 -34.95
CA LYS A 585 -18.65 -2.98 -34.48
C LYS A 585 -19.14 -3.15 -33.04
N LEU A 586 -19.76 -4.28 -32.72
CA LEU A 586 -20.24 -4.59 -31.37
C LEU A 586 -19.09 -4.67 -30.37
N LEU A 587 -17.93 -5.20 -30.74
CA LEU A 587 -16.77 -5.19 -29.86
C LEU A 587 -16.07 -3.83 -29.82
N GLY A 588 -16.35 -2.88 -30.72
CA GLY A 588 -15.60 -1.62 -30.80
C GLY A 588 -14.16 -1.86 -31.29
N HIS A 589 -13.97 -2.75 -32.26
CA HIS A 589 -12.72 -2.98 -32.97
C HIS A 589 -12.55 -1.97 -34.12
N ALA A 590 -11.30 -1.61 -34.42
CA ALA A 590 -10.99 -0.74 -35.57
C ALA A 590 -11.18 -1.47 -36.92
N ASN A 591 -10.96 -2.78 -36.94
CA ASN A 591 -11.08 -3.64 -38.12
C ASN A 591 -11.49 -5.07 -37.72
N THR A 592 -11.72 -5.93 -38.71
CA THR A 592 -12.15 -7.34 -38.53
C THR A 592 -10.99 -8.30 -38.27
N SER A 593 -9.73 -7.85 -38.31
CA SER A 593 -8.55 -8.73 -38.26
C SER A 593 -8.48 -9.58 -37.00
N SER A 594 -9.04 -9.09 -35.89
CA SER A 594 -9.08 -9.79 -34.62
C SER A 594 -10.25 -10.78 -34.51
N VAL A 595 -11.29 -10.68 -35.34
CA VAL A 595 -12.50 -11.52 -35.27
C VAL A 595 -12.21 -12.97 -35.68
N LYS A 596 -11.25 -13.17 -36.60
CA LYS A 596 -10.77 -14.50 -37.03
C LYS A 596 -10.37 -15.41 -35.86
N HIS A 597 -9.94 -14.81 -34.76
CA HIS A 597 -9.53 -15.54 -33.56
C HIS A 597 -10.70 -16.21 -32.85
N TYR A 598 -11.90 -15.62 -32.89
CA TYR A 598 -13.12 -16.21 -32.34
C TYR A 598 -13.65 -17.33 -33.26
N ARG A 599 -13.68 -17.09 -34.58
CA ARG A 599 -14.21 -18.06 -35.56
C ARG A 599 -13.41 -19.35 -35.71
N ARG A 600 -12.09 -19.31 -35.53
CA ARG A 600 -11.21 -20.49 -35.72
C ARG A 600 -11.68 -21.72 -34.92
N MET A 601 -12.40 -21.53 -33.81
CA MET A 601 -12.94 -22.62 -32.98
C MET A 601 -14.42 -22.97 -33.21
N THR A 602 -15.24 -22.07 -33.79
CA THR A 602 -16.63 -22.37 -34.17
C THR A 602 -16.72 -23.33 -35.37
N SER A 603 -15.60 -23.63 -36.03
CA SER A 603 -15.51 -24.53 -37.20
C SER A 603 -16.11 -25.93 -36.98
N LYS A 604 -16.09 -26.47 -35.76
CA LYS A 604 -16.81 -27.71 -35.41
C LYS A 604 -18.34 -27.54 -35.43
N VAL A 605 -18.85 -26.48 -34.81
CA VAL A 605 -20.29 -26.17 -34.75
C VAL A 605 -20.83 -25.77 -36.12
N LEU A 606 -20.05 -25.03 -36.91
CA LEU A 606 -20.36 -24.72 -38.32
C LEU A 606 -20.38 -25.97 -39.19
N ALA A 607 -19.47 -26.94 -38.95
CA ALA A 607 -19.46 -28.21 -39.68
C ALA A 607 -20.71 -29.05 -39.37
N GLU A 608 -21.20 -29.04 -38.13
CA GLU A 608 -22.45 -29.70 -37.74
C GLU A 608 -23.68 -28.97 -38.28
N GLY A 609 -23.74 -27.63 -38.17
CA GLY A 609 -24.85 -26.82 -38.67
C GLY A 609 -25.00 -26.81 -40.21
N THR A 610 -23.89 -26.92 -40.94
CA THR A 610 -23.90 -27.02 -42.42
C THR A 610 -24.06 -28.45 -42.94
N LYS A 611 -24.13 -29.45 -42.06
CA LYS A 611 -24.25 -30.87 -42.43
C LYS A 611 -25.53 -31.15 -43.23
N LYS A 612 -26.69 -30.67 -42.76
CA LYS A 612 -27.97 -30.81 -43.49
C LYS A 612 -27.93 -30.16 -44.87
N LEU A 613 -27.34 -28.97 -44.96
CA LEU A 613 -27.26 -28.19 -46.21
C LEU A 613 -26.29 -28.83 -47.22
N ARG A 614 -25.20 -29.45 -46.73
CA ARG A 614 -24.31 -30.30 -47.54
C ARG A 614 -25.03 -31.57 -48.01
N GLU A 615 -25.74 -32.26 -47.12
CA GLU A 615 -26.52 -33.46 -47.48
C GLU A 615 -27.60 -33.14 -48.54
N GLU A 616 -28.24 -31.97 -48.49
CA GLU A 616 -29.18 -31.51 -49.52
C GLU A 616 -28.50 -31.14 -50.85
N LYS A 617 -27.33 -30.48 -50.81
CA LYS A 617 -26.53 -30.22 -52.02
C LYS A 617 -25.99 -31.52 -52.62
N ASP A 618 -25.58 -32.49 -51.81
CA ASP A 618 -25.10 -33.80 -52.26
C ASP A 618 -26.25 -34.62 -52.87
N LYS A 619 -27.46 -34.57 -52.30
CA LYS A 619 -28.68 -35.12 -52.93
C LYS A 619 -28.98 -34.46 -54.28
N THR A 620 -28.83 -33.14 -54.36
CA THR A 620 -29.04 -32.36 -55.58
C THR A 620 -28.00 -32.73 -56.64
N ILE A 621 -26.72 -32.80 -56.28
CA ILE A 621 -25.61 -33.22 -57.16
C ILE A 621 -25.81 -34.67 -57.63
N ASN A 622 -26.21 -35.58 -56.75
CA ASN A 622 -26.49 -36.98 -57.11
C ASN A 622 -27.69 -37.10 -58.06
N LYS A 623 -28.70 -36.23 -57.93
CA LYS A 623 -29.82 -36.15 -58.87
C LYS A 623 -29.38 -35.72 -60.27
N TYR A 624 -28.39 -34.83 -60.38
CA TYR A 624 -27.81 -34.40 -61.66
C TYR A 624 -26.76 -35.39 -62.23
N LYS A 625 -26.13 -36.21 -61.38
CA LYS A 625 -25.25 -37.31 -61.82
C LYS A 625 -25.99 -38.47 -62.47
N GLY A 626 -27.30 -38.63 -62.22
CA GLY A 626 -28.12 -39.73 -62.77
C GLY A 626 -28.28 -39.77 -64.30
N GLY A 627 -27.62 -38.89 -65.04
CA GLY A 627 -27.54 -38.93 -66.51
C GLY A 627 -26.12 -38.85 -67.07
N TRP A 628 -25.08 -39.03 -66.23
CA TRP A 628 -23.67 -38.99 -66.61
C TRP A 628 -23.00 -40.35 -66.38
N ASN A 629 -23.62 -41.41 -66.92
CA ASN A 629 -22.96 -42.69 -67.15
C ASN A 629 -22.76 -42.89 -68.66
#